data_AF-X1CWR2-F1
#
_entry.id   AF-X1CWR2-F1
#
_cell.length_a   1.000
_cell.length_b   1.000
_cell.length_c   1.000
_cell.angle_alpha   90.00
_cell.angle_beta   90.00
_cell.angle_gamma   90.00
#
_symmetry.space_group_name_H-M   'P 1'
#
loop_
_entity.id
_entity.type
_entity.pdbx_description
1 polymer ?
#
loop_
_entity_poly.entity_id
_entity_poly.type
_entity_poly.pdbx_seq_one_letter_code
_entity_poly.pdbx_strand_id
1 'polypeptide(L)'
;EFVRHGGKLVAEVRPGWSDEKGQCSEMIPGFGLQEVFGCREKLIRERRKPKLHVESLQELMPSLTGKMEISGAVYEEALEPLKDTAKILACFEDGSPAMIINSYYKGKAILVGSLISGAYEKDRDDKNGKFLKDLLKWADVETLLGMDGDKAEGRIMEGLGYKILFGFNHGSKKADISFCLRVPKREYRILDLSSQTEVNWSYENGLRIRRELESQEVCILKIEQI
;
A
#
# COMPACT_ATOMS: atom_id res chain seq x y z
N GLU A 1 19.50 -8.75 3.00
CA GLU A 1 18.96 -9.38 4.22
C GLU A 1 17.43 -9.38 4.38
N PHE A 2 16.71 -8.26 4.31
CA PHE A 2 15.25 -8.25 4.54
C PHE A 2 14.49 -9.27 3.68
N VAL A 3 14.60 -9.17 2.34
CA VAL A 3 13.95 -10.11 1.42
C VAL A 3 14.50 -11.53 1.61
N ARG A 4 15.82 -11.66 1.82
CA ARG A 4 16.48 -12.96 2.04
C ARG A 4 15.83 -13.77 3.18
N HIS A 5 15.41 -13.09 4.24
CA HIS A 5 14.80 -13.69 5.44
C HIS A 5 13.27 -13.83 5.38
N GLY A 6 12.63 -13.57 4.24
CA GLY A 6 11.18 -13.73 4.09
C GLY A 6 10.43 -12.42 3.86
N GLY A 7 11.11 -11.28 3.88
CA GLY A 7 10.51 -9.98 3.60
C GLY A 7 9.93 -9.91 2.18
N LYS A 8 8.86 -9.12 2.04
CA LYS A 8 8.22 -8.81 0.77
C LYS A 8 8.50 -7.35 0.43
N LEU A 9 9.15 -7.10 -0.70
CA LEU A 9 9.59 -5.78 -1.14
C LEU A 9 8.84 -5.37 -2.40
N VAL A 10 8.43 -4.11 -2.47
CA VAL A 10 7.96 -3.46 -3.71
C VAL A 10 8.78 -2.19 -3.91
N ALA A 11 9.25 -1.96 -5.12
CA ALA A 11 9.88 -0.70 -5.52
C ALA A 11 9.33 -0.23 -6.86
N GLU A 12 9.36 1.09 -7.06
CA GLU A 12 9.00 1.73 -8.32
C GLU A 12 10.24 2.43 -8.87
N VAL A 13 10.45 2.30 -10.18
CA VAL A 13 11.37 3.10 -11.00
C VAL A 13 12.80 3.21 -10.47
N ARG A 14 13.71 2.46 -11.12
CA ARG A 14 15.17 2.58 -10.94
C ARG A 14 15.71 2.59 -9.49
N PRO A 15 15.33 1.66 -8.61
CA PRO A 15 15.90 1.60 -7.26
C PRO A 15 17.41 1.36 -7.32
N GLY A 16 18.16 2.11 -6.52
CA GLY A 16 19.62 2.05 -6.53
C GLY A 16 20.27 2.64 -7.79
N TRP A 17 19.64 3.64 -8.43
CA TRP A 17 20.28 4.33 -9.56
C TRP A 17 21.55 5.06 -9.15
N SER A 18 21.57 5.71 -8.00
CA SER A 18 22.76 6.35 -7.45
C SER A 18 22.98 5.98 -5.97
N ASP A 19 24.24 6.05 -5.53
CA ASP A 19 24.62 5.90 -4.12
C ASP A 19 24.59 7.24 -3.37
N GLU A 20 24.99 7.22 -2.10
CA GLU A 20 25.06 8.41 -1.24
C GLU A 20 26.12 9.44 -1.65
N LYS A 21 27.02 9.08 -2.58
CA LYS A 21 28.05 9.95 -3.14
C LYS A 21 27.67 10.49 -4.52
N GLY A 22 26.49 10.15 -5.02
CA GLY A 22 26.02 10.52 -6.35
C GLY A 22 26.67 9.71 -7.47
N GLN A 23 27.29 8.57 -7.18
CA GLN A 23 27.79 7.67 -8.21
C GLN A 23 26.63 6.87 -8.79
N CYS A 24 26.49 6.89 -10.12
CA CYS A 24 25.46 6.14 -10.81
C CYS A 24 25.90 4.67 -11.00
N SER A 25 24.98 3.74 -10.76
CA SER A 25 25.18 2.33 -11.09
C SER A 25 25.14 2.12 -12.61
N GLU A 26 26.00 1.24 -13.12
CA GLU A 26 25.99 0.82 -14.53
C GLU A 26 24.82 -0.10 -14.87
N MET A 27 24.20 -0.69 -13.85
CA MET A 27 23.02 -1.56 -13.96
C MET A 27 21.92 -1.05 -13.05
N ILE A 28 20.67 -1.14 -13.51
CA ILE A 28 19.49 -0.75 -12.77
C ILE A 28 18.56 -1.96 -12.68
N PRO A 29 18.03 -2.35 -11.51
CA PRO A 29 18.38 -1.84 -10.18
C PRO A 29 19.86 -1.98 -9.83
N GLY A 30 20.43 -0.98 -9.17
CA GLY A 30 21.87 -0.94 -8.90
C GLY A 30 22.31 -1.57 -7.59
N PHE A 31 23.62 -1.60 -7.38
CA PHE A 31 24.26 -2.00 -6.11
C PHE A 31 23.81 -3.37 -5.57
N GLY A 32 23.61 -4.33 -6.46
CA GLY A 32 23.19 -5.69 -6.12
C GLY A 32 21.68 -5.89 -6.07
N LEU A 33 20.87 -4.83 -6.23
CA LEU A 33 19.41 -4.94 -6.26
C LEU A 33 18.90 -5.69 -7.50
N GLN A 34 19.64 -5.71 -8.61
CA GLN A 34 19.30 -6.54 -9.77
C GLN A 34 19.17 -8.03 -9.39
N GLU A 35 19.94 -8.49 -8.41
CA GLU A 35 19.89 -9.87 -7.94
C GLU A 35 18.63 -10.15 -7.12
N VAL A 36 18.18 -9.15 -6.36
CA VAL A 36 17.00 -9.20 -5.50
C VAL A 36 15.73 -9.13 -6.32
N PHE A 37 15.65 -8.18 -7.26
CA PHE A 37 14.51 -8.03 -8.17
C PHE A 37 14.54 -9.00 -9.35
N GLY A 38 15.67 -9.67 -9.60
CA GLY A 38 15.82 -10.68 -10.64
C GLY A 38 15.67 -10.15 -12.05
N CYS A 39 15.89 -8.84 -12.26
CA CYS A 39 15.72 -8.18 -13.53
C CYS A 39 16.66 -6.97 -13.66
N ARG A 40 16.70 -6.39 -14.86
CA ARG A 40 17.32 -5.10 -15.12
C ARG A 40 16.43 -4.18 -15.95
N GLU A 41 16.71 -2.89 -15.92
CA GLU A 41 16.25 -1.90 -16.89
C GLU A 41 16.78 -2.27 -18.28
N LYS A 42 15.86 -2.34 -19.25
CA LYS A 42 16.18 -2.49 -20.67
C LYS A 42 16.12 -1.14 -21.39
N LEU A 43 15.14 -0.33 -21.04
CA LEU A 43 14.89 0.98 -21.61
C LEU A 43 14.11 1.79 -20.58
N ILE A 44 14.37 3.10 -20.52
CA ILE A 44 13.46 4.03 -19.87
C ILE A 44 13.12 5.20 -20.79
N ARG A 45 11.86 5.61 -20.77
CA ARG A 45 11.38 6.82 -21.46
C ARG A 45 10.40 7.59 -20.58
N GLU A 46 10.36 8.90 -20.76
CA GLU A 46 9.32 9.71 -20.12
C GLU A 46 7.97 9.42 -20.77
N ARG A 47 6.95 9.11 -19.95
CA ARG A 47 5.56 9.02 -20.37
C ARG A 47 4.66 9.47 -19.23
N ARG A 48 3.76 10.40 -19.52
CA ARG A 48 2.95 11.05 -18.46
C ARG A 48 1.92 10.12 -17.81
N LYS A 49 1.29 9.25 -18.60
CA LYS A 49 0.22 8.34 -18.18
C LYS A 49 0.39 6.97 -18.86
N PRO A 50 1.49 6.26 -18.60
CA PRO A 50 1.66 4.90 -19.11
C PRO A 50 0.57 4.00 -18.54
N LYS A 51 0.17 3.01 -19.34
CA LYS A 51 -0.79 2.00 -18.92
C LYS A 51 -0.06 0.68 -18.75
N LEU A 52 -0.34 0.01 -17.64
CA LEU A 52 0.20 -1.30 -17.33
C LEU A 52 -0.96 -2.29 -17.32
N HIS A 53 -0.85 -3.32 -18.16
CA HIS A 53 -1.78 -4.43 -18.19
C HIS A 53 -1.24 -5.52 -17.27
N VAL A 54 -1.86 -5.64 -16.10
CA VAL A 54 -1.53 -6.65 -15.09
C VAL A 54 -2.24 -7.95 -15.45
N GLU A 55 -1.47 -9.02 -15.61
CA GLU A 55 -1.99 -10.34 -15.89
C GLU A 55 -2.40 -11.06 -14.59
N SER A 56 -3.42 -11.91 -14.68
CA SER A 56 -3.91 -12.68 -13.53
C SER A 56 -2.89 -13.76 -13.17
N LEU A 57 -2.19 -13.58 -12.05
CA LEU A 57 -1.23 -14.56 -11.55
C LEU A 57 -1.63 -15.00 -10.14
N GLN A 58 -2.76 -15.71 -10.04
CA GLN A 58 -3.29 -16.26 -8.78
C GLN A 58 -2.24 -17.09 -8.03
N GLU A 59 -1.31 -17.75 -8.75
CA GLU A 59 -0.21 -18.52 -8.17
C GLU A 59 0.86 -17.64 -7.49
N LEU A 60 1.05 -16.40 -7.96
CA LEU A 60 2.10 -15.49 -7.47
C LEU A 60 1.55 -14.40 -6.53
N MET A 61 0.30 -13.99 -6.75
CA MET A 61 -0.46 -13.00 -5.99
C MET A 61 -1.92 -13.45 -5.86
N PRO A 62 -2.27 -14.29 -4.87
CA PRO A 62 -3.63 -14.80 -4.72
C PRO A 62 -4.71 -13.72 -4.53
N SER A 63 -4.32 -12.56 -3.98
CA SER A 63 -5.21 -11.39 -3.80
C SER A 63 -5.57 -10.70 -5.11
N LEU A 64 -4.81 -10.92 -6.18
CA LEU A 64 -4.98 -10.26 -7.47
C LEU A 64 -5.74 -11.19 -8.43
N THR A 65 -7.04 -10.92 -8.57
CA THR A 65 -7.92 -11.74 -9.42
C THR A 65 -8.17 -11.06 -10.76
N GLY A 66 -7.89 -11.77 -11.86
CA GLY A 66 -8.26 -11.33 -13.21
C GLY A 66 -7.28 -10.33 -13.81
N LYS A 67 -7.55 -9.95 -15.06
CA LYS A 67 -6.77 -8.92 -15.78
C LYS A 67 -7.18 -7.55 -15.28
N MET A 68 -6.20 -6.66 -15.08
CA MET A 68 -6.44 -5.29 -14.67
C MET A 68 -5.55 -4.34 -15.45
N GLU A 69 -6.11 -3.20 -15.84
CA GLU A 69 -5.33 -2.07 -16.34
C GLU A 69 -5.16 -1.05 -15.21
N ILE A 70 -3.92 -0.70 -14.90
CA ILE A 70 -3.57 0.37 -13.96
C ILE A 70 -2.77 1.45 -14.67
N SER A 71 -2.81 2.67 -14.14
CA SER A 71 -2.00 3.78 -14.64
C SER A 71 -0.68 3.86 -13.89
N GLY A 72 0.40 4.10 -14.62
CA GLY A 72 1.65 4.60 -14.04
C GLY A 72 1.79 6.11 -14.25
N ALA A 73 2.94 6.66 -13.87
CA ALA A 73 3.25 8.06 -14.05
C ALA A 73 4.74 8.28 -14.33
N VAL A 74 5.01 9.37 -15.04
CA VAL A 74 6.33 9.93 -15.39
C VAL A 74 7.19 9.05 -16.30
N TYR A 75 7.28 7.75 -16.05
CA TYR A 75 8.21 6.85 -16.75
C TYR A 75 7.55 5.57 -17.25
N GLU A 76 8.06 5.08 -18.38
CA GLU A 76 8.02 3.67 -18.75
C GLU A 76 9.45 3.13 -18.71
N GLU A 77 9.77 2.39 -17.67
CA GLU A 77 10.98 1.59 -17.52
C GLU A 77 10.65 0.15 -17.93
N ALA A 78 10.94 -0.20 -19.17
CA ALA A 78 10.81 -1.58 -19.63
C ALA A 78 11.88 -2.44 -18.96
N LEU A 79 11.47 -3.56 -18.38
CA LEU A 79 12.33 -4.46 -17.62
C LEU A 79 12.67 -5.72 -18.41
N GLU A 80 13.83 -6.30 -18.11
CA GLU A 80 14.29 -7.57 -18.64
C GLU A 80 14.55 -8.55 -17.48
N PRO A 81 13.80 -9.66 -17.37
CA PRO A 81 14.10 -10.71 -16.40
C PRO A 81 15.51 -11.29 -16.63
N LEU A 82 16.26 -11.50 -15.55
CA LEU A 82 17.61 -12.07 -15.57
C LEU A 82 17.67 -13.49 -15.01
N LYS A 83 16.58 -14.00 -14.42
CA LYS A 83 16.53 -15.26 -13.69
C LYS A 83 15.24 -16.02 -13.98
N ASP A 84 15.28 -17.35 -13.90
CA ASP A 84 14.09 -18.19 -14.04
C ASP A 84 13.06 -17.95 -12.93
N THR A 85 13.53 -17.48 -11.76
CA THR A 85 12.71 -17.10 -10.61
C THR A 85 11.98 -15.76 -10.80
N ALA A 86 12.34 -14.99 -11.82
CA ALA A 86 11.72 -13.72 -12.17
C ALA A 86 10.60 -13.94 -13.18
N LYS A 87 9.39 -13.47 -12.84
CA LYS A 87 8.18 -13.61 -13.66
C LYS A 87 7.59 -12.23 -13.96
N ILE A 88 7.09 -12.07 -15.18
CA ILE A 88 6.44 -10.84 -15.62
C ILE A 88 5.03 -10.81 -15.00
N LEU A 89 4.72 -9.76 -14.24
CA LEU A 89 3.40 -9.51 -13.66
C LEU A 89 2.53 -8.61 -14.53
N ALA A 90 3.15 -7.68 -15.25
CA ALA A 90 2.45 -6.73 -16.11
C ALA A 90 3.31 -6.33 -17.30
N CYS A 91 2.65 -5.92 -18.37
CA CYS A 91 3.29 -5.34 -19.55
C CYS A 91 2.76 -3.93 -19.82
N PHE A 92 3.57 -3.10 -20.47
CA PHE A 92 3.09 -1.88 -21.11
C PHE A 92 2.28 -2.21 -22.37
N GLU A 93 1.64 -1.19 -22.96
CA GLU A 93 0.82 -1.33 -24.17
C GLU A 93 1.58 -1.92 -25.37
N ASP A 94 2.90 -1.68 -25.45
CA ASP A 94 3.75 -2.24 -26.50
C ASP A 94 4.21 -3.69 -26.22
N GLY A 95 3.70 -4.29 -25.15
CA GLY A 95 4.02 -5.65 -24.72
C GLY A 95 5.34 -5.78 -23.95
N SER A 96 6.10 -4.69 -23.77
CA SER A 96 7.32 -4.74 -22.97
C SER A 96 7.02 -4.99 -21.48
N PRO A 97 7.86 -5.76 -20.75
CA PRO A 97 7.61 -6.04 -19.34
C PRO A 97 7.65 -4.76 -18.50
N ALA A 98 6.57 -4.49 -17.78
CA ALA A 98 6.40 -3.30 -16.95
C ALA A 98 6.50 -3.61 -15.46
N MET A 99 6.33 -4.86 -15.07
CA MET A 99 6.39 -5.27 -13.67
C MET A 99 6.92 -6.69 -13.57
N ILE A 100 7.88 -6.91 -12.69
CA ILE A 100 8.50 -8.22 -12.47
C ILE A 100 8.41 -8.57 -10.98
N ILE A 101 8.02 -9.82 -10.69
CA ILE A 101 8.17 -10.42 -9.38
C ILE A 101 9.29 -11.44 -9.41
N ASN A 102 10.14 -11.45 -8.37
CA ASN A 102 11.19 -12.43 -8.21
C ASN A 102 11.12 -13.09 -6.83
N SER A 103 11.33 -14.41 -6.82
CA SER A 103 11.57 -15.14 -5.56
C SER A 103 13.06 -15.04 -5.21
N TYR A 104 13.36 -14.57 -4.00
CA TYR A 104 14.73 -14.36 -3.54
C TYR A 104 14.91 -14.97 -2.15
N TYR A 105 15.53 -16.16 -2.11
CA TYR A 105 15.59 -17.01 -0.93
C TYR A 105 14.20 -17.24 -0.32
N LYS A 106 13.96 -16.81 0.92
CA LYS A 106 12.68 -16.99 1.61
C LYS A 106 11.63 -15.94 1.27
N GLY A 107 12.04 -14.82 0.66
CA GLY A 107 11.15 -13.68 0.38
C GLY A 107 10.92 -13.46 -1.10
N LYS A 108 10.25 -12.34 -1.40
CA LYS A 108 9.88 -11.95 -2.76
C LYS A 108 10.07 -10.45 -2.97
N ALA A 109 10.38 -10.05 -4.18
CA ALA A 109 10.53 -8.65 -4.55
C ALA A 109 9.75 -8.34 -5.85
N ILE A 110 9.06 -7.22 -5.89
CA ILE A 110 8.36 -6.69 -7.06
C ILE A 110 9.02 -5.38 -7.48
N LEU A 111 9.44 -5.29 -8.74
CA LEU A 111 9.83 -4.03 -9.36
C LEU A 111 8.75 -3.59 -10.34
N VAL A 112 8.30 -2.35 -10.21
CA VAL A 112 7.36 -1.69 -11.12
C VAL A 112 8.11 -0.64 -11.93
N GLY A 113 8.06 -0.77 -13.25
CA GLY A 113 8.72 0.13 -14.21
C GLY A 113 8.00 1.48 -14.39
N SER A 114 7.14 1.88 -13.46
CA SER A 114 6.45 3.17 -13.48
C SER A 114 5.97 3.55 -12.08
N LEU A 115 5.66 4.84 -11.89
CA LEU A 115 5.18 5.36 -10.60
C LEU A 115 3.66 5.14 -10.46
N ILE A 116 3.24 3.95 -10.04
CA ILE A 116 1.82 3.63 -9.83
C ILE A 116 1.24 4.33 -8.60
N SER A 117 2.07 4.53 -7.56
CA SER A 117 1.72 5.32 -6.37
C SER A 117 1.54 6.79 -6.72
N GLY A 118 2.45 7.35 -7.55
CA GLY A 118 2.35 8.71 -8.06
C GLY A 118 1.12 8.94 -8.94
N ALA A 119 0.75 7.94 -9.76
CA ALA A 119 -0.49 7.99 -10.54
C ALA A 119 -1.73 8.01 -9.64
N TYR A 120 -1.76 7.17 -8.60
CA TYR A 120 -2.86 7.14 -7.62
C TYR A 120 -2.98 8.46 -6.86
N GLU A 121 -1.87 9.02 -6.39
CA GLU A 121 -1.88 10.27 -5.62
C GLU A 121 -2.46 11.42 -6.44
N LYS A 122 -2.13 11.47 -7.74
CA LYS A 122 -2.59 12.50 -8.66
C LYS A 122 -4.06 12.33 -9.06
N ASP A 123 -4.42 11.15 -9.55
CA ASP A 123 -5.70 10.94 -10.25
C ASP A 123 -6.76 10.28 -9.34
N ARG A 124 -6.36 9.72 -8.19
CA ARG A 124 -7.23 8.98 -7.23
C ARG A 124 -8.06 7.86 -7.88
N ASP A 125 -7.52 7.24 -8.94
CA ASP A 125 -8.19 6.17 -9.66
C ASP A 125 -8.42 4.92 -8.80
N ASP A 126 -9.63 4.36 -8.85
CA ASP A 126 -10.06 3.23 -8.04
C ASP A 126 -9.29 1.93 -8.35
N LYS A 127 -8.88 1.72 -9.61
CA LYS A 127 -8.13 0.51 -10.00
C LYS A 127 -6.72 0.57 -9.42
N ASN A 128 -6.07 1.72 -9.51
CA ASN A 128 -4.78 1.96 -8.85
C ASN A 128 -4.91 1.78 -7.32
N GLY A 129 -5.94 2.35 -6.70
CA GLY A 129 -6.19 2.22 -5.27
C GLY A 129 -6.42 0.76 -4.85
N LYS A 130 -7.18 0.00 -5.64
CA LYS A 130 -7.37 -1.44 -5.43
C LYS A 130 -6.06 -2.21 -5.57
N PHE A 131 -5.27 -1.94 -6.60
CA PHE A 131 -3.98 -2.60 -6.81
C PHE A 131 -3.01 -2.37 -5.65
N LEU A 132 -2.88 -1.13 -5.16
CA LEU A 132 -2.06 -0.81 -4.00
C LEU A 132 -2.52 -1.56 -2.74
N LYS A 133 -3.84 -1.67 -2.51
CA LYS A 133 -4.39 -2.49 -1.43
C LYS A 133 -4.08 -3.97 -1.61
N ASP A 134 -4.10 -4.47 -2.84
CA ASP A 134 -3.79 -5.88 -3.12
C ASP A 134 -2.30 -6.19 -2.96
N LEU A 135 -1.41 -5.22 -3.17
CA LEU A 135 0.01 -5.31 -2.80
C LEU A 135 0.21 -5.40 -1.28
N LEU A 136 -0.56 -4.65 -0.48
CA LEU A 136 -0.52 -4.76 0.98
C LEU A 136 -0.97 -6.14 1.46
N LYS A 137 -2.06 -6.67 0.89
CA LYS A 137 -2.51 -8.05 1.17
C LYS A 137 -1.46 -9.07 0.75
N TRP A 138 -0.87 -8.90 -0.43
CA TRP A 138 0.23 -9.76 -0.88
C TRP A 138 1.41 -9.69 0.08
N ALA A 139 1.68 -8.53 0.68
CA ALA A 139 2.72 -8.32 1.68
C ALA A 139 2.38 -8.85 3.09
N ASP A 140 1.22 -9.49 3.28
CA ASP A 140 0.65 -9.92 4.56
C ASP A 140 0.51 -8.76 5.57
N VAL A 141 0.31 -7.53 5.07
CA VAL A 141 0.07 -6.36 5.92
C VAL A 141 -1.38 -6.40 6.41
N GLU A 142 -1.55 -6.55 7.73
CA GLU A 142 -2.86 -6.52 8.35
C GLU A 142 -3.33 -5.09 8.63
N THR A 143 -4.54 -4.75 8.18
CA THR A 143 -5.19 -3.49 8.54
C THR A 143 -5.72 -3.58 9.98
N LEU A 144 -5.20 -2.73 10.88
CA LEU A 144 -5.64 -2.67 12.28
C LEU A 144 -6.93 -1.88 12.49
N LEU A 145 -7.29 -1.03 11.52
CA LEU A 145 -8.45 -0.15 11.55
C LEU A 145 -9.23 -0.24 10.24
N GLY A 146 -10.39 -0.89 10.29
CA GLY A 146 -11.41 -0.77 9.25
C GLY A 146 -12.17 0.54 9.41
N MET A 147 -12.72 1.06 8.31
CA MET A 147 -13.44 2.32 8.35
C MET A 147 -14.48 2.40 7.23
N ASP A 148 -15.63 2.94 7.57
CA ASP A 148 -16.69 3.29 6.62
C ASP A 148 -16.96 4.80 6.72
N GLY A 149 -16.86 5.51 5.60
CA GLY A 149 -17.04 6.96 5.53
C GLY A 149 -16.28 7.55 4.35
N ASP A 150 -16.95 8.39 3.54
CA ASP A 150 -16.32 9.04 2.40
C ASP A 150 -15.28 10.07 2.86
N LYS A 151 -14.08 10.04 2.26
CA LYS A 151 -12.94 10.91 2.61
C LYS A 151 -12.56 10.90 4.11
N ALA A 152 -12.91 9.84 4.82
CA ALA A 152 -12.47 9.66 6.19
C ALA A 152 -11.02 9.17 6.23
N GLU A 153 -10.32 9.49 7.31
CA GLU A 153 -9.03 8.89 7.67
C GLU A 153 -9.07 8.48 9.15
N GLY A 154 -8.45 7.36 9.47
CA GLY A 154 -8.29 6.91 10.84
C GLY A 154 -6.84 6.53 11.11
N ARG A 155 -6.31 6.99 12.24
CA ARG A 155 -4.97 6.63 12.73
C ARG A 155 -5.05 6.10 14.15
N ILE A 156 -4.35 4.99 14.40
CA ILE A 156 -4.21 4.42 15.73
C ILE A 156 -2.79 4.63 16.24
N MET A 157 -2.69 5.12 17.47
CA MET A 157 -1.47 5.06 18.27
C MET A 157 -1.70 4.12 19.46
N GLU A 158 -0.63 3.43 19.86
CA GLU A 158 -0.65 2.50 20.98
C GLU A 158 0.24 3.02 22.11
N GLY A 159 -0.32 3.09 23.31
CA GLY A 159 0.38 3.39 24.55
C GLY A 159 0.31 2.20 25.51
N LEU A 160 0.92 2.34 26.68
CA LEU A 160 0.89 1.30 27.70
C LEU A 160 -0.52 1.18 28.29
N GLY A 161 -1.27 0.15 27.87
CA GLY A 161 -2.61 -0.15 28.38
C GLY A 161 -3.75 0.63 27.71
N TYR A 162 -3.46 1.45 26.70
CA TYR A 162 -4.49 2.21 25.97
C TYR A 162 -4.12 2.39 24.50
N LYS A 163 -5.12 2.72 23.68
CA LYS A 163 -4.95 3.17 22.29
C LYS A 163 -5.52 4.57 22.13
N ILE A 164 -4.99 5.34 21.19
CA ILE A 164 -5.57 6.62 20.75
C ILE A 164 -6.01 6.47 19.30
N LEU A 165 -7.30 6.67 19.03
CA LEU A 165 -7.83 6.83 17.69
C LEU A 165 -7.92 8.31 17.35
N PHE A 166 -7.31 8.70 16.24
CA PHE A 166 -7.58 9.96 15.56
C PHE A 166 -8.47 9.67 14.36
N GLY A 167 -9.69 10.21 14.36
CA GLY A 167 -10.62 10.13 13.26
C GLY A 167 -10.75 11.48 12.57
N PHE A 168 -10.54 11.53 11.26
CA PHE A 168 -10.57 12.75 10.46
C PHE A 168 -11.68 12.70 9.42
N ASN A 169 -12.43 13.79 9.28
CA ASN A 169 -13.30 14.02 8.14
C ASN A 169 -12.63 15.00 7.16
N HIS A 170 -11.95 14.50 6.12
CA HIS A 170 -11.36 15.36 5.08
C HIS A 170 -12.39 15.86 4.06
N GLY A 171 -13.66 15.49 4.22
CA GLY A 171 -14.76 15.96 3.40
C GLY A 171 -15.11 17.43 3.63
N SER A 172 -15.84 18.00 2.68
CA SER A 172 -16.39 19.37 2.76
C SER A 172 -17.78 19.43 3.38
N LYS A 173 -18.25 18.32 3.96
CA LYS A 173 -19.58 18.15 4.55
C LYS A 173 -19.48 17.30 5.81
N LYS A 174 -20.47 17.45 6.67
CA LYS A 174 -20.67 16.56 7.80
C LYS A 174 -20.86 15.10 7.34
N ALA A 175 -20.28 14.15 8.05
CA ALA A 175 -20.35 12.73 7.73
C ALA A 175 -20.48 11.86 8.99
N ASP A 176 -21.23 10.77 8.88
CA ASP A 176 -21.21 9.67 9.86
C ASP A 176 -20.10 8.70 9.47
N ILE A 177 -19.09 8.59 10.33
CA ILE A 177 -17.90 7.78 10.12
C ILE A 177 -17.88 6.66 11.16
N SER A 178 -17.74 5.43 10.68
CA SER A 178 -17.63 4.21 11.48
C SER A 178 -16.19 3.73 11.47
N PHE A 179 -15.58 3.63 12.64
CA PHE A 179 -14.25 3.08 12.87
C PHE A 179 -14.37 1.67 13.46
N CYS A 180 -13.64 0.70 12.92
CA CYS A 180 -13.63 -0.68 13.39
C CYS A 180 -12.20 -1.12 13.73
N LEU A 181 -11.87 -1.16 15.03
CA LEU A 181 -10.55 -1.56 15.50
C LEU A 181 -10.49 -3.07 15.69
N ARG A 182 -9.45 -3.70 15.16
CA ARG A 182 -9.19 -5.14 15.36
C ARG A 182 -8.54 -5.36 16.74
N VAL A 183 -9.37 -5.53 17.75
CA VAL A 183 -8.97 -5.82 19.14
C VAL A 183 -9.78 -7.00 19.70
N PRO A 184 -9.31 -7.71 20.74
CA PRO A 184 -10.05 -8.83 21.33
C PRO A 184 -11.42 -8.43 21.87
N LYS A 185 -12.38 -9.36 21.91
CA LYS A 185 -13.69 -9.13 22.53
C LYS A 185 -13.55 -9.02 24.05
N ARG A 186 -13.61 -7.80 24.57
CA ARG A 186 -13.49 -7.42 25.98
C ARG A 186 -14.36 -6.19 26.25
N GLU A 187 -14.41 -5.77 27.51
CA GLU A 187 -15.01 -4.49 27.86
C GLU A 187 -14.01 -3.36 27.61
N TYR A 188 -14.53 -2.25 27.07
CA TYR A 188 -13.74 -1.08 26.75
C TYR A 188 -14.40 0.17 27.31
N ARG A 189 -13.58 1.08 27.81
CA ARG A 189 -13.96 2.46 28.09
C ARG A 189 -13.38 3.34 26.99
N ILE A 190 -14.24 4.13 26.36
CA ILE A 190 -13.83 5.05 25.29
C ILE A 190 -14.16 6.47 25.72
N LEU A 191 -13.13 7.31 25.83
CA LEU A 191 -13.24 8.71 26.20
C LEU A 191 -12.91 9.58 25.00
N ASP A 192 -13.82 10.47 24.64
CA ASP A 192 -13.50 11.57 23.73
C ASP A 192 -12.66 12.61 24.47
N LEU A 193 -11.41 12.78 24.06
CA LEU A 193 -10.48 13.69 24.73
C LEU A 193 -10.83 15.16 24.52
N SER A 194 -11.59 15.50 23.47
CA SER A 194 -11.99 16.88 23.21
C SER A 194 -13.16 17.29 24.09
N SER A 195 -14.19 16.44 24.19
CA SER A 195 -15.40 16.73 24.98
C SER A 195 -15.35 16.22 26.41
N GLN A 196 -14.39 15.35 26.75
CA GLN A 196 -14.28 14.65 28.04
C GLN A 196 -15.52 13.79 28.37
N THR A 197 -16.19 13.28 27.33
CA THR A 197 -17.39 12.44 27.46
C THR A 197 -17.13 11.01 27.01
N GLU A 198 -17.83 10.06 27.62
CA GLU A 198 -17.74 8.66 27.19
C GLU A 198 -18.49 8.43 25.87
N VAL A 199 -17.91 7.59 25.03
CA VAL A 199 -18.41 7.29 23.70
C VAL A 199 -18.94 5.86 23.67
N ASN A 200 -20.19 5.72 23.25
CA ASN A 200 -20.79 4.41 23.04
C ASN A 200 -20.08 3.65 21.92
N TRP A 201 -19.97 2.35 22.09
CA TRP A 201 -19.37 1.44 21.12
C TRP A 201 -20.17 0.15 21.02
N SER A 202 -19.89 -0.61 19.97
CA SER A 202 -20.41 -1.97 19.80
C SER A 202 -19.30 -2.92 19.36
N TYR A 203 -19.55 -4.22 19.44
CA TYR A 203 -18.58 -5.23 19.02
C TYR A 203 -19.15 -6.09 17.90
N GLU A 204 -18.58 -5.99 16.71
CA GLU A 204 -18.93 -6.82 15.55
C GLU A 204 -17.67 -7.01 14.70
N ASN A 205 -17.05 -8.19 14.83
CA ASN A 205 -15.74 -8.51 14.21
C ASN A 205 -14.60 -7.52 14.58
N GLY A 206 -14.79 -6.73 15.64
CA GLY A 206 -13.89 -5.68 16.12
C GLY A 206 -14.67 -4.67 16.97
N LEU A 207 -13.93 -3.77 17.64
CA LEU A 207 -14.51 -2.66 18.39
C LEU A 207 -14.97 -1.57 17.42
N ARG A 208 -16.29 -1.37 17.32
CA ARG A 208 -16.90 -0.39 16.43
C ARG A 208 -17.29 0.89 17.17
N ILE A 209 -16.92 2.02 16.59
CA ILE A 209 -17.17 3.36 17.11
C ILE A 209 -17.74 4.20 15.97
N ARG A 210 -18.91 4.81 16.16
CA ARG A 210 -19.51 5.73 15.18
C ARG A 210 -19.40 7.16 15.66
N ARG A 211 -19.09 8.07 14.74
CA ARG A 211 -18.93 9.49 15.02
C ARG A 211 -19.50 10.30 13.87
N GLU A 212 -20.40 11.22 14.21
CA GLU A 212 -20.81 12.27 13.29
C GLU A 212 -19.78 13.40 13.41
N LEU A 213 -19.03 13.66 12.33
CA LEU A 213 -17.98 14.67 12.31
C LEU A 213 -18.34 15.76 11.30
N GLU A 214 -18.25 17.02 11.73
CA GLU A 214 -18.35 18.19 10.86
C GLU A 214 -17.23 18.19 9.80
N SER A 215 -17.40 19.03 8.77
CA SER A 215 -16.39 19.22 7.72
C SER A 215 -15.03 19.59 8.34
N GLN A 216 -13.97 18.87 7.98
CA GLN A 216 -12.61 19.07 8.49
C GLN A 216 -12.44 18.82 10.00
N GLU A 217 -13.43 18.25 10.68
CA GLU A 217 -13.34 17.93 12.11
C GLU A 217 -12.44 16.71 12.36
N VAL A 218 -11.78 16.74 13.53
CA VAL A 218 -11.00 15.63 14.07
C VAL A 218 -11.56 15.20 15.41
N CYS A 219 -11.85 13.90 15.56
CA CYS A 219 -12.12 13.31 16.87
C CYS A 219 -10.89 12.57 17.40
N ILE A 220 -10.67 12.65 18.71
CA ILE A 220 -9.54 12.02 19.38
C ILE A 220 -10.08 11.18 20.52
N LEU A 221 -10.03 9.86 20.36
CA LEU A 221 -10.62 8.92 21.31
C LEU A 221 -9.54 8.12 22.02
N LYS A 222 -9.54 8.17 23.35
CA LYS A 222 -8.74 7.26 24.18
C LYS A 222 -9.56 6.01 24.43
N ILE A 223 -8.97 4.86 24.12
CA ILE A 223 -9.59 3.54 24.23
C ILE A 223 -8.81 2.74 25.27
N GLU A 224 -9.48 2.39 26.37
CA GLU A 224 -8.90 1.61 27.47
C GLU A 224 -9.69 0.32 27.62
N GLN A 225 -8.98 -0.79 27.80
CA GLN A 225 -9.61 -2.05 28.16
C GLN A 225 -9.83 -2.07 29.67
N ILE A 226 -11.03 -2.48 30.11
CA ILE A 226 -11.40 -2.57 31.53
C ILE A 226 -11.68 -4.01 31.95
#